data_AF-A0A972MKV0-F1
#
_entry.id   AF-A0A972MKV0-F1
#
_cell.length_a   1.000
_cell.length_b   1.000
_cell.length_c   1.000
_cell.angle_alpha   90.00
_cell.angle_beta   90.00
_cell.angle_gamma   90.00
#
_symmetry.space_group_name_H-M   'P 1'
#
loop_
_entity.id
_entity.type
_entity.pdbx_description
1 polymer ?
#
loop_
_entity_poly.entity_id
_entity_poly.type
_entity_poly.pdbx_seq_one_letter_code
_entity_poly.pdbx_strand_id
1 'polypeptide(L)'
;MNINIVDMALVSIIFAIVGYYAYLRYKEEKHKQEKQLIPMLEAYKEKFLKEKEEFKEKAEYFKKLMEEAEKEWHQIKANIPNYKWTEEDKKYLKELKGTDFERTFTVLFHILGFKIDEPPIYKDHNIDLIIET
;
A
#
# COMPACT_ATOMS: atom_id res chain seq x y z
N MET A 1 6.29 -70.97 -18.34
CA MET A 1 7.23 -69.97 -18.87
C MET A 1 8.54 -70.18 -18.13
N ASN A 2 9.51 -70.88 -18.73
CA ASN A 2 10.79 -71.15 -18.06
C ASN A 2 11.64 -69.89 -18.16
N ILE A 3 11.65 -69.09 -17.10
CA ILE A 3 12.55 -67.95 -16.98
C ILE A 3 13.95 -68.53 -16.83
N ASN A 4 14.81 -68.30 -17.82
CA ASN A 4 16.18 -68.78 -17.79
C ASN A 4 17.00 -67.91 -16.82
N ILE A 5 18.02 -68.47 -16.18
CA ILE A 5 18.88 -67.73 -15.23
C ILE A 5 19.49 -66.47 -15.88
N VAL A 6 19.77 -66.57 -17.19
CA VAL A 6 20.27 -65.46 -18.02
C VAL A 6 19.25 -64.33 -18.13
N ASP A 7 17.96 -64.64 -18.28
CA ASP A 7 16.88 -63.65 -18.35
C ASP A 7 16.74 -62.90 -17.02
N MET A 8 16.84 -63.64 -15.91
CA MET A 8 16.77 -63.06 -14.56
C MET A 8 17.98 -62.14 -14.26
N ALA A 9 19.17 -62.51 -14.75
CA ALA A 9 20.37 -61.68 -14.65
C ALA A 9 20.25 -60.39 -15.49
N LEU A 10 19.73 -60.48 -16.72
CA LEU A 10 19.50 -59.33 -17.58
C LEU A 10 18.49 -58.34 -16.98
N VAL A 11 17.37 -58.83 -16.47
CA VAL A 11 16.36 -58.00 -15.79
C VAL A 11 16.95 -57.30 -14.57
N SER A 12 17.79 -58.00 -13.79
CA SER A 12 18.44 -57.43 -12.60
C SER A 12 19.41 -56.30 -12.96
N ILE A 13 20.17 -56.46 -14.06
CA ILE A 13 21.08 -55.42 -14.56
C ILE A 13 20.29 -54.19 -15.03
N ILE A 14 19.21 -54.39 -15.77
CA ILE A 14 18.34 -53.29 -16.22
C ILE A 14 17.77 -52.55 -15.01
N PHE A 15 17.26 -53.28 -14.01
CA PHE A 15 16.75 -52.67 -12.77
C PHE A 15 17.83 -51.91 -12.01
N ALA A 16 19.05 -52.43 -11.94
CA ALA A 16 20.17 -51.75 -11.28
C ALA A 16 20.53 -50.43 -11.99
N ILE A 17 20.57 -50.42 -13.33
CA ILE A 17 20.87 -49.23 -14.12
C ILE A 17 19.77 -48.17 -13.93
N VAL A 18 18.51 -48.57 -14.06
CA VAL A 18 17.36 -47.67 -13.90
C VAL A 18 17.29 -47.13 -12.47
N GLY A 19 17.46 -47.99 -11.46
CA GLY A 19 17.47 -47.61 -10.06
C GLY A 19 18.62 -46.66 -9.72
N TYR A 20 19.81 -46.92 -10.25
CA TYR A 20 20.97 -46.05 -10.07
C TYR A 20 20.77 -44.67 -10.70
N TYR A 21 20.23 -44.61 -11.92
CA TYR A 21 19.91 -43.35 -12.59
C TYR A 21 18.83 -42.56 -11.83
N ALA A 22 17.77 -43.23 -11.38
CA ALA A 22 16.71 -42.61 -10.58
C ALA A 22 17.26 -42.03 -9.26
N TYR A 23 18.15 -42.78 -8.60
CA TYR A 23 18.80 -42.33 -7.36
C TYR A 23 19.67 -41.08 -7.58
N LEU A 24 20.50 -41.06 -8.63
CA LEU A 24 21.31 -39.89 -8.96
C LEU A 24 20.45 -38.65 -9.21
N ARG A 25 19.37 -38.80 -9.99
CA ARG A 25 18.47 -37.69 -10.31
C ARG A 25 17.73 -37.16 -9.08
N TYR A 26 17.26 -38.05 -8.21
CA TYR A 26 16.64 -37.67 -6.94
C TYR A 26 17.62 -36.88 -6.05
N LYS A 27 18.88 -37.33 -5.95
CA LYS A 27 19.92 -36.65 -5.18
C LYS A 27 20.22 -35.26 -5.73
N GLU A 28 20.29 -35.10 -7.04
CA GLU A 28 20.50 -33.80 -7.69
C GLU A 28 19.34 -32.83 -7.47
N GLU A 29 18.10 -33.29 -7.60
CA GLU A 29 16.91 -32.46 -7.37
C GLU A 29 16.80 -32.01 -5.91
N LYS A 30 17.06 -32.91 -4.97
CA LYS A 30 17.08 -32.58 -3.54
C LYS A 30 18.18 -31.55 -3.21
N HIS A 31 19.37 -31.71 -3.80
CA HIS A 31 20.46 -30.75 -3.62
C HIS A 31 20.15 -29.38 -4.22
N LYS A 32 19.44 -29.33 -5.36
CA LYS A 32 18.96 -28.07 -5.96
C LYS A 32 17.93 -27.38 -5.06
N GLN A 33 16.98 -28.14 -4.50
CA GLN A 33 15.98 -27.61 -3.57
C GLN A 33 16.64 -27.02 -2.32
N GLU A 34 17.58 -27.75 -1.71
CA GLU A 34 18.29 -27.29 -0.50
C GLU A 34 19.15 -26.05 -0.78
N LYS A 35 19.83 -25.99 -1.93
CA LYS A 35 20.70 -24.85 -2.28
C LYS A 35 19.98 -23.59 -2.74
N GLN A 36 18.80 -23.71 -3.35
CA GLN A 36 18.16 -22.59 -4.03
C GLN A 36 16.79 -22.25 -3.46
N LEU A 37 15.94 -23.26 -3.24
CA LEU A 37 14.55 -23.02 -2.84
C LEU A 37 14.45 -22.62 -1.36
N ILE A 38 15.17 -23.30 -0.47
CA ILE A 38 15.11 -23.02 0.98
C ILE A 38 15.63 -21.60 1.29
N PRO A 39 16.83 -21.19 0.82
CA PRO A 39 17.33 -19.85 1.11
C PRO A 39 16.47 -18.74 0.48
N MET A 40 15.89 -19.00 -0.69
CA MET A 40 14.98 -18.07 -1.35
C MET A 40 13.71 -17.86 -0.52
N LEU A 41 13.10 -18.93 0.00
CA LEU A 41 11.92 -18.83 0.86
C LEU A 41 12.22 -18.13 2.19
N GLU A 42 13.39 -18.39 2.79
CA GLU A 42 13.84 -17.68 3.98
C GLU A 42 14.03 -16.18 3.71
N ALA A 43 14.67 -15.81 2.60
CA ALA A 43 14.83 -14.42 2.19
C ALA A 43 13.48 -13.73 1.95
N TYR A 44 12.50 -14.42 1.35
CA TYR A 44 11.14 -13.87 1.20
C TYR A 44 10.46 -13.65 2.54
N LYS A 45 10.61 -14.58 3.48
CA LYS A 45 10.06 -14.46 4.83
C LYS A 45 10.66 -13.27 5.58
N GLU A 46 11.98 -13.10 5.52
CA GLU A 46 12.68 -11.97 6.13
C GLU A 46 12.24 -10.64 5.52
N LYS A 47 12.19 -10.57 4.18
CA LYS A 47 11.71 -9.38 3.47
C LYS A 47 10.29 -9.01 3.90
N PHE A 48 9.39 -9.99 3.95
CA PHE A 48 8.01 -9.76 4.38
C PHE A 48 7.92 -9.24 5.82
N LEU A 49 8.71 -9.79 6.75
CA LEU A 49 8.74 -9.33 8.13
C LEU A 49 9.24 -7.89 8.24
N LYS A 50 10.30 -7.55 7.49
CA LYS A 50 10.83 -6.19 7.45
C LYS A 50 9.82 -5.19 6.88
N GLU A 51 9.20 -5.51 5.74
CA GLU A 51 8.17 -4.67 5.13
C GLU A 51 6.99 -4.47 6.08
N LYS A 52 6.54 -5.53 6.77
CA LYS A 52 5.46 -5.44 7.75
C LYS A 52 5.78 -4.45 8.87
N GLU A 53 7.01 -4.47 9.38
CA GLU A 53 7.46 -3.56 10.45
C GLU A 53 7.54 -2.12 9.94
N GLU A 54 8.12 -1.89 8.76
CA GLU A 54 8.15 -0.57 8.12
C GLU A 54 6.75 0.00 7.86
N PHE A 55 5.80 -0.83 7.41
CA PHE A 55 4.42 -0.40 7.21
C PHE A 55 3.73 -0.06 8.52
N LYS A 56 4.02 -0.79 9.60
CA LYS A 56 3.49 -0.50 10.92
C LYS A 56 4.01 0.85 11.43
N GLU A 57 5.30 1.10 11.32
CA GLU A 57 5.91 2.38 11.71
C GLU A 57 5.34 3.55 10.92
N LYS A 58 5.19 3.39 9.59
CA LYS A 58 4.54 4.41 8.74
C LYS A 58 3.11 4.67 9.17
N ALA A 59 2.34 3.62 9.44
CA ALA A 59 0.94 3.76 9.88
C ALA A 59 0.84 4.49 11.23
N GLU A 60 1.72 4.17 12.19
CA GLU A 60 1.78 4.87 13.48
C GLU A 60 2.18 6.34 13.31
N TYR A 61 3.14 6.63 12.43
CA TYR A 61 3.54 8.00 12.10
C TYR A 61 2.39 8.79 11.47
N PHE A 62 1.70 8.23 10.47
CA PHE A 62 0.53 8.86 9.86
C PHE A 62 -0.59 9.09 10.86
N LYS A 63 -0.81 8.14 11.78
CA LYS A 63 -1.80 8.31 12.85
C LYS A 63 -1.48 9.51 13.72
N LYS A 64 -0.21 9.69 14.13
CA LYS A 64 0.23 10.86 14.91
C LYS A 64 0.02 12.16 14.16
N LEU A 65 0.38 12.20 12.87
CA LEU A 65 0.14 13.39 12.03
C LEU A 65 -1.35 13.74 11.93
N MET A 66 -2.23 12.75 11.84
CA MET A 66 -3.68 12.97 11.82
C MET A 66 -4.19 13.47 13.17
N GLU A 67 -3.72 12.91 14.29
CA GLU A 67 -4.07 13.39 15.63
C GLU A 67 -3.58 14.83 15.89
N GLU A 68 -2.41 15.20 15.38
CA GLU A 68 -1.89 16.57 15.43
C GLU A 68 -2.71 17.52 14.56
N ALA A 69 -3.00 17.13 13.31
CA ALA A 69 -3.84 17.91 12.41
C ALA A 69 -5.26 18.11 12.98
N GLU A 70 -5.84 17.09 13.61
CA GLU A 70 -7.15 17.19 14.28
C GLU A 70 -7.10 18.19 15.45
N LYS A 71 -6.03 18.19 16.25
CA LYS A 71 -5.84 19.17 17.33
C LYS A 71 -5.71 20.59 16.79
N GLU A 72 -4.87 20.80 15.77
CA GLU A 72 -4.74 22.11 15.12
C GLU A 72 -6.08 22.57 14.55
N TRP A 73 -6.82 21.67 13.91
CA TRP A 73 -8.15 21.95 13.40
C TRP A 73 -9.13 22.38 14.48
N HIS A 74 -9.15 21.68 15.63
CA HIS A 74 -9.97 22.09 16.77
C HIS A 74 -9.58 23.45 17.32
N GLN A 75 -8.28 23.75 17.39
CA GLN A 75 -7.79 25.07 17.82
C GLN A 75 -8.20 26.17 16.84
N ILE A 76 -8.07 25.95 15.53
CA ILE A 76 -8.54 26.88 14.50
C ILE A 76 -10.03 27.12 14.70
N LYS A 77 -10.84 26.05 14.78
CA LYS A 77 -12.28 26.13 14.95
C LYS A 77 -12.70 26.92 16.19
N ALA A 78 -12.01 26.72 17.31
CA ALA A 78 -12.26 27.44 18.55
C ALA A 78 -11.90 28.94 18.45
N ASN A 79 -10.91 29.29 17.63
CA ASN A 79 -10.42 30.66 17.47
C ASN A 79 -11.09 31.45 16.35
N ILE A 80 -11.92 30.83 15.50
CA ILE A 80 -12.69 31.52 14.44
C ILE A 80 -13.45 32.74 14.98
N PRO A 81 -14.19 32.67 16.10
CA PRO A 81 -14.94 33.83 16.60
C PRO A 81 -14.04 34.99 17.03
N ASN A 82 -12.77 34.72 17.35
CA ASN A 82 -11.80 35.70 17.81
C ASN A 82 -10.92 36.25 16.68
N TYR A 83 -11.04 35.70 15.46
CA TYR A 83 -10.23 36.11 14.33
C TYR A 83 -10.67 37.49 13.81
N LYS A 84 -9.70 38.40 13.69
CA LYS A 84 -9.92 39.75 13.14
C LYS A 84 -9.34 39.84 11.73
N TRP A 85 -10.21 39.95 10.75
CA TRP A 85 -9.83 40.14 9.35
C TRP A 85 -9.02 41.42 9.16
N THR A 86 -7.82 41.29 8.63
CA THR A 86 -7.01 42.42 8.17
C THR A 86 -7.36 42.80 6.73
N GLU A 87 -6.94 43.98 6.27
CA GLU A 87 -7.12 44.39 4.87
C GLU A 87 -6.26 43.55 3.90
N GLU A 88 -5.14 43.02 4.37
CA GLU A 88 -4.29 42.10 3.61
C GLU A 88 -5.00 40.77 3.35
N ASP A 89 -5.66 40.21 4.37
CA ASP A 89 -6.45 38.97 4.24
C ASP A 89 -7.58 39.13 3.20
N LYS A 90 -8.27 40.28 3.25
CA LYS A 90 -9.34 40.60 2.29
C LYS A 90 -8.80 40.76 0.87
N LYS A 91 -7.62 41.36 0.72
CA LYS A 91 -6.97 41.51 -0.58
C LYS A 91 -6.56 40.16 -1.14
N TYR A 92 -5.95 39.30 -0.32
CA TYR A 92 -5.57 37.94 -0.69
C TYR A 92 -6.78 37.14 -1.17
N LEU A 93 -7.89 37.15 -0.42
CA LEU A 93 -9.12 36.44 -0.82
C LEU A 93 -9.72 36.95 -2.15
N LYS A 94 -9.58 38.25 -2.45
CA LYS A 94 -10.03 38.82 -3.73
C LYS A 94 -9.14 38.43 -4.92
N GLU A 95 -7.89 38.08 -4.65
CA GLU A 95 -6.91 37.69 -5.67
C GLU A 95 -6.93 36.18 -5.98
N LEU A 96 -7.55 35.36 -5.12
CA LEU A 96 -7.74 33.93 -5.34
C LEU A 96 -8.57 33.67 -6.61
N LYS A 97 -8.06 32.78 -7.48
CA LYS A 97 -8.71 32.36 -8.73
C LYS A 97 -8.47 30.88 -9.00
N GLY A 98 -9.38 30.26 -9.75
CA GLY A 98 -9.26 28.85 -10.17
C GLY A 98 -9.13 27.91 -8.97
N THR A 99 -8.28 26.89 -9.09
CA THR A 99 -8.14 25.79 -8.12
C THR A 99 -7.83 26.25 -6.70
N ASP A 100 -7.09 27.35 -6.52
CA ASP A 100 -6.75 27.87 -5.18
C ASP A 100 -7.96 28.46 -4.47
N PHE A 101 -8.86 29.10 -5.23
CA PHE A 101 -10.14 29.58 -4.72
C PHE A 101 -11.04 28.40 -4.34
N GLU A 102 -11.20 27.43 -5.24
CA GLU A 102 -12.04 26.25 -5.02
C GLU A 102 -11.60 25.47 -3.78
N ARG A 103 -10.28 25.26 -3.64
CA ARG A 103 -9.70 24.57 -2.48
C ARG A 103 -9.92 25.35 -1.18
N THR A 104 -9.69 26.67 -1.19
CA THR A 104 -9.85 27.51 0.00
C THR A 104 -11.29 27.52 0.49
N PHE A 105 -12.25 27.66 -0.43
CA PHE A 105 -13.66 27.63 -0.08
C PHE A 105 -14.15 26.26 0.34
N THR A 106 -13.66 25.19 -0.29
CA THR A 106 -13.92 23.81 0.15
C THR A 106 -13.53 23.62 1.62
N VAL A 107 -12.33 24.07 1.98
CA VAL A 107 -11.85 24.00 3.37
C VAL A 107 -12.73 24.86 4.29
N LEU A 108 -13.05 26.10 3.91
CA LEU A 108 -13.90 26.99 4.70
C LEU A 108 -15.29 26.41 4.97
N PHE A 109 -15.95 25.86 3.95
CA PHE A 109 -17.25 25.22 4.11
C PHE A 109 -17.17 23.97 5.00
N HIS A 110 -16.10 23.19 4.89
CA HIS A 110 -15.86 22.05 5.79
C HIS A 110 -15.67 22.51 7.26
N ILE A 111 -14.93 23.60 7.50
CA ILE A 111 -14.79 24.23 8.83
C ILE A 111 -16.15 24.61 9.41
N LEU A 112 -17.01 25.19 8.57
CA LEU A 112 -18.37 25.61 8.94
C LEU A 112 -19.34 24.44 9.14
N GLY A 113 -18.92 23.20 8.88
CA GLY A 113 -19.71 21.98 9.10
C GLY A 113 -20.55 21.54 7.90
N PHE A 114 -20.33 22.13 6.72
CA PHE A 114 -20.97 21.67 5.49
C PHE A 114 -20.27 20.42 4.96
N LYS A 115 -21.06 19.47 4.46
CA LYS A 115 -20.56 18.38 3.60
C LYS A 115 -20.52 18.90 2.17
N ILE A 116 -19.41 18.64 1.49
CA ILE A 116 -19.17 19.10 0.13
C ILE A 116 -18.86 17.85 -0.68
N ASP A 117 -19.81 17.44 -1.53
CA ASP A 117 -19.65 16.25 -2.37
C ASP A 117 -18.80 16.53 -3.62
N GLU A 118 -18.79 17.78 -4.08
CA GLU A 118 -17.93 18.26 -5.17
C GLU A 118 -17.30 19.61 -4.83
N PRO A 119 -16.00 19.83 -5.11
CA PRO A 119 -15.40 21.15 -4.93
C PRO A 119 -16.18 22.17 -5.76
N PRO A 120 -16.43 23.38 -5.22
CA PRO A 120 -17.21 24.39 -5.93
C PRO A 120 -16.50 24.73 -7.24
N ILE A 121 -17.14 24.46 -8.38
CA ILE A 121 -16.56 24.72 -9.70
C ILE A 121 -16.77 26.19 -10.03
N TYR A 122 -15.68 26.93 -10.21
CA TYR A 122 -15.78 28.33 -10.61
C TYR A 122 -16.10 28.45 -12.11
N LYS A 123 -17.36 28.67 -12.48
CA LYS A 123 -17.75 29.02 -13.85
C LYS A 123 -18.12 30.50 -13.93
N ASP A 124 -17.35 31.26 -14.73
CA ASP A 124 -17.62 32.62 -15.19
C ASP A 124 -18.46 33.51 -14.24
N HIS A 125 -17.91 33.73 -13.05
CA HIS A 125 -18.39 34.65 -12.00
C HIS A 125 -19.45 34.14 -11.03
N ASN A 126 -19.89 32.87 -11.11
CA ASN A 126 -20.79 32.27 -10.13
C ASN A 126 -20.18 31.02 -9.48
N ILE A 127 -20.35 30.91 -8.17
CA ILE A 127 -19.98 29.72 -7.39
C ILE A 127 -21.23 28.85 -7.31
N ASP A 128 -21.25 27.74 -8.05
CA ASP A 128 -22.28 26.72 -7.87
C ASP A 128 -21.89 25.84 -6.68
N LEU A 129 -22.78 25.77 -5.69
CA LEU A 129 -22.67 24.91 -4.50
C LEU A 129 -23.84 23.94 -4.50
N ILE A 130 -23.55 22.64 -4.56
CA ILE A 130 -24.54 21.60 -4.30
C ILE A 130 -24.50 21.34 -2.79
N ILE A 131 -25.55 21.76 -2.10
CA ILE A 131 -25.76 21.51 -0.67
C ILE A 131 -26.87 20.47 -0.56
N GLU A 132 -26.55 19.22 -0.19
CA GLU A 132 -27.56 18.28 0.28
C GLU A 132 -27.89 18.59 1.76
N THR A 133 -29.19 18.66 2.07
CA THR A 133 -29.73 18.94 3.41
C THR A 133 -30.05 17.65 4.16
#